data_AF-A0A428TI59-F1
#
_entry.id   AF-A0A428TI59-F1
#
_cell.length_a   1.000
_cell.length_b   1.000
_cell.length_c   1.000
_cell.angle_alpha   90.00
_cell.angle_beta   90.00
_cell.angle_gamma   90.00
#
_symmetry.space_group_name_H-M   'P 1'
#
loop_
_entity.id
_entity.type
_entity.pdbx_description
1 polymer ?
#
loop_
_entity_poly.entity_id
_entity_poly.type
_entity_poly.pdbx_seq_one_letter_code
_entity_poly.pdbx_strand_id
1 'polypeptide(L)'
;MSQIDYDQRLGRLENSRLTSVVSDSARRNLAAITIKDESGDTAGSPDVEADDDIPYVEAAKAFMQLILDNPMSEYRNLRRDGTPCPRCQEDDTISQELKDKRYYDATHLYNHERSHLHLPIQKWVRRITQAFEASDEEQIACPYCKELGKTKAFFHVKALIQHIRYTKVGDAHDALKRADG
;
A
#
# COMPACT_ATOMS: atom_id res chain seq x y z
N MET A 1 -7.55 23.84 37.06
CA MET A 1 -6.95 22.69 36.33
C MET A 1 -5.46 22.69 36.66
N SER A 2 -4.90 21.55 37.04
CA SER A 2 -3.50 21.43 37.47
C SER A 2 -2.57 21.27 36.26
N GLN A 3 -1.35 21.82 36.32
CA GLN A 3 -0.31 21.66 35.30
C GLN A 3 -0.08 20.18 34.92
N ILE A 4 -0.20 19.29 35.91
CA ILE A 4 -0.05 17.84 35.77
C ILE A 4 -1.16 17.24 34.89
N ASP A 5 -2.37 17.80 34.93
CA ASP A 5 -3.51 17.35 34.11
C ASP A 5 -3.39 17.86 32.66
N TYR A 6 -2.68 18.99 32.45
CA TYR A 6 -2.33 19.48 31.11
C TYR A 6 -1.27 18.59 30.46
N ASP A 7 -0.18 18.30 31.16
CA ASP A 7 0.94 17.48 30.64
C ASP A 7 0.51 16.03 30.41
N GLN A 8 -0.37 15.49 31.26
CA GLN A 8 -0.91 14.15 31.09
C GLN A 8 -1.91 14.06 29.92
N ARG A 9 -2.58 15.15 29.56
CA ARG A 9 -3.41 15.24 28.35
C ARG A 9 -2.56 15.42 27.10
N LEU A 10 -1.49 16.21 27.17
CA LEU A 10 -0.54 16.42 26.08
C LEU A 10 0.17 15.10 25.72
N GLY A 11 0.67 14.36 26.72
CA GLY A 11 1.27 13.05 26.51
C GLY A 11 0.30 11.98 25.99
N ARG A 12 -1.02 12.11 26.23
CA ARG A 12 -2.03 11.24 25.60
C ARG A 12 -2.31 11.62 24.16
N LEU A 13 -2.24 12.91 23.81
CA LEU A 13 -2.39 13.40 22.44
C LEU A 13 -1.20 12.97 21.58
N GLU A 14 0.03 13.17 22.07
CA GLU A 14 1.28 12.76 21.41
C GLU A 14 1.32 11.25 21.12
N ASN A 15 0.82 10.44 22.06
CA ASN A 15 0.72 8.98 21.92
C ASN A 15 -0.59 8.49 21.28
N SER A 16 -1.49 9.39 20.86
CA SER A 16 -2.73 8.99 20.20
C SER A 16 -2.47 8.67 18.73
N ARG A 17 -3.06 7.60 18.20
CA ARG A 17 -3.05 7.21 16.78
C ARG A 17 -3.53 8.31 15.81
N LEU A 18 -4.08 9.41 16.35
CA LEU A 18 -4.49 10.60 15.62
C LEU A 18 -3.29 11.46 15.22
N THR A 19 -2.24 11.56 16.04
CA THR A 19 -1.03 12.32 15.67
C THR A 19 -0.30 11.64 14.52
N SER A 20 -0.24 10.31 14.46
CA SER A 20 0.38 9.60 13.33
C SER A 20 -0.41 9.78 12.03
N VAL A 21 -1.74 9.73 12.07
CA VAL A 21 -2.58 9.90 10.88
C VAL A 21 -2.59 11.36 10.39
N VAL A 22 -2.63 12.33 11.31
CA VAL A 22 -2.48 13.75 10.99
C VAL A 22 -1.09 14.03 10.43
N SER A 23 -0.04 13.41 10.97
CA SER A 23 1.32 13.52 10.44
C SER A 23 1.46 12.89 9.05
N ASP A 24 0.86 11.72 8.80
CA ASP A 24 0.88 11.06 7.49
C ASP A 24 0.01 11.79 6.45
N SER A 25 -1.05 12.47 6.89
CA SER A 25 -1.84 13.36 6.03
C SER A 25 -1.07 14.65 5.70
N ALA A 26 -0.45 15.28 6.70
CA ALA A 26 0.39 16.46 6.52
C ALA A 26 1.59 16.17 5.59
N ARG A 27 2.23 15.00 5.73
CA ARG A 27 3.32 14.56 4.84
C ARG A 27 2.85 14.35 3.40
N ARG A 28 1.67 13.74 3.19
CA ARG A 28 1.09 13.57 1.85
C ARG A 28 0.74 14.91 1.19
N ASN A 29 0.23 15.86 1.97
CA ASN A 29 -0.09 17.19 1.47
C ASN A 29 1.16 18.04 1.17
N LEU A 30 2.21 17.97 2.01
CA LEU A 30 3.51 18.61 1.71
C LEU A 30 4.13 18.06 0.42
N ALA A 31 4.12 16.73 0.24
CA ALA A 31 4.63 16.10 -0.97
C ALA A 31 3.81 16.44 -2.24
N ALA A 32 2.54 16.81 -2.09
CA ALA A 32 1.69 17.25 -3.21
C ALA A 32 1.93 18.73 -3.58
N ILE A 33 2.40 19.54 -2.63
CA ILE A 33 2.74 20.96 -2.84
C ILE A 33 4.07 21.07 -3.61
N THR A 34 5.04 20.20 -3.37
CA THR A 34 6.36 20.18 -4.05
C THR A 34 6.35 19.73 -5.52
N ILE A 35 5.17 19.58 -6.16
CA ILE A 35 5.05 19.16 -7.57
C ILE A 35 4.61 20.35 -8.47
N LYS A 36 4.53 21.59 -7.96
CA LYS A 36 4.09 22.74 -8.77
C LYS A 36 4.97 23.98 -8.62
N ASP A 37 6.17 23.92 -9.19
CA ASP A 37 7.00 25.09 -9.50
C ASP A 37 8.27 24.72 -10.27
N GLU A 38 8.11 24.20 -11.49
CA GLU A 38 9.15 24.37 -12.52
C GLU A 38 8.86 25.64 -13.33
N SER A 39 9.47 26.76 -12.92
CA SER A 39 9.87 27.84 -13.85
C SER A 39 10.85 28.85 -13.21
N GLY A 40 12.15 28.66 -13.50
CA GLY A 40 13.05 29.72 -14.00
C GLY A 40 13.61 30.82 -13.06
N ASP A 41 14.81 30.54 -12.54
CA ASP A 41 16.04 31.38 -12.59
C ASP A 41 16.14 32.72 -11.82
N THR A 42 16.97 32.79 -10.76
CA THR A 42 18.32 33.42 -10.78
C THR A 42 18.90 33.59 -9.35
N ALA A 43 20.03 32.91 -9.12
CA ALA A 43 21.20 33.19 -8.27
C ALA A 43 21.11 33.96 -6.91
N GLY A 44 21.67 33.33 -5.87
CA GLY A 44 22.33 34.03 -4.76
C GLY A 44 22.18 33.33 -3.40
N SER A 45 23.23 32.66 -2.92
CA SER A 45 23.42 32.27 -1.52
C SER A 45 24.73 32.94 -1.06
N PRO A 46 24.88 33.40 0.20
CA PRO A 46 24.98 32.45 1.31
C PRO A 46 24.41 32.90 2.68
N ASP A 47 23.88 31.89 3.38
CA ASP A 47 24.04 31.56 4.81
C ASP A 47 23.18 32.19 5.94
N VAL A 48 22.73 31.24 6.77
CA VAL A 48 22.22 31.21 8.16
C VAL A 48 20.77 31.61 8.52
N GLU A 49 20.13 30.64 9.21
CA GLU A 49 18.86 30.62 9.97
C GLU A 49 17.57 30.50 9.14
N ALA A 50 17.31 29.28 8.64
CA ALA A 50 15.98 28.88 8.15
C ALA A 50 15.02 28.73 9.33
N ASP A 51 14.45 29.85 9.77
CA ASP A 51 13.19 29.87 10.50
C ASP A 51 12.12 29.40 9.48
N ASP A 52 11.82 28.11 9.48
CA ASP A 52 10.76 27.50 8.66
C ASP A 52 9.38 27.93 9.20
N ASP A 53 9.16 29.24 9.27
CA ASP A 53 7.86 29.85 9.45
C ASP A 53 7.08 29.61 8.15
N ILE A 54 6.36 28.49 8.10
CA ILE A 54 5.37 28.22 7.06
C ILE A 54 4.51 29.50 6.95
N PRO A 55 4.48 30.17 5.79
CA PRO A 55 3.72 31.38 5.60
C PRO A 55 2.31 31.18 6.15
N TYR A 56 1.82 32.10 6.98
CA TYR A 56 0.51 31.97 7.65
C TYR A 56 -0.61 31.55 6.68
N VAL A 57 -0.52 31.98 5.42
CA VAL A 57 -1.43 31.60 4.34
C VAL A 57 -1.38 30.10 4.02
N GLU A 58 -0.21 29.49 3.99
CA GLU A 58 0.00 28.05 3.78
C GLU A 58 -0.42 27.24 4.99
N ALA A 59 -0.10 27.69 6.20
CA ALA A 59 -0.58 27.06 7.44
C ALA A 59 -2.12 27.12 7.54
N ALA A 60 -2.72 28.26 7.18
CA ALA A 60 -4.17 28.44 7.15
C ALA A 60 -4.83 27.58 6.05
N LYS A 61 -4.21 27.47 4.87
CA LYS A 61 -4.68 26.56 3.80
C LYS A 61 -4.63 25.11 4.25
N ALA A 62 -3.52 24.66 4.84
CA ALA A 62 -3.38 23.30 5.35
C ALA A 62 -4.39 23.01 6.47
N PHE A 63 -4.63 23.96 7.37
CA PHE A 63 -5.62 23.82 8.44
C PHE A 63 -7.06 23.80 7.91
N MET A 64 -7.40 24.68 6.96
CA MET A 64 -8.72 24.66 6.30
C MET A 64 -8.93 23.37 5.51
N GLN A 65 -7.91 22.87 4.84
CA GLN A 65 -7.95 21.58 4.15
C GLN A 65 -8.19 20.45 5.14
N LEU A 66 -7.54 20.46 6.30
CA LEU A 66 -7.74 19.45 7.36
C LEU A 66 -9.15 19.49 7.97
N ILE A 67 -9.77 20.67 8.04
CA ILE A 67 -11.18 20.83 8.46
C ILE A 67 -12.13 20.30 7.38
N LEU A 68 -11.87 20.61 6.11
CA LEU A 68 -12.70 20.18 4.97
C LEU A 68 -12.61 18.67 4.73
N ASP A 69 -11.40 18.11 4.82
CA ASP A 69 -11.15 16.67 4.71
C ASP A 69 -11.79 15.89 5.87
N ASN A 70 -12.22 16.60 6.94
CA ASN A 70 -12.99 16.10 8.08
C ASN A 70 -12.71 14.61 8.40
N PRO A 71 -11.48 14.28 8.81
CA PRO A 71 -11.04 12.89 9.01
C PRO A 71 -11.86 12.17 10.10
N MET A 72 -12.52 12.93 10.98
CA MET A 72 -13.44 12.40 11.98
C MET A 72 -14.78 11.93 11.39
N SER A 73 -15.24 12.52 10.28
CA SER A 73 -16.44 12.06 9.57
C SER A 73 -16.20 10.78 8.78
N GLU A 74 -15.02 10.64 8.16
CA GLU A 74 -14.62 9.40 7.47
C GLU A 74 -14.70 8.21 8.44
N TYR A 75 -14.27 8.40 9.69
CA TYR A 75 -14.36 7.39 10.75
C TYR A 75 -15.80 7.04 11.15
N ARG A 76 -16.74 8.00 11.10
CA ARG A 76 -18.18 7.73 11.35
C ARG A 76 -18.82 7.01 10.17
N ASN A 77 -18.42 7.32 8.94
CA ASN A 77 -18.95 6.72 7.71
C ASN A 77 -18.52 5.26 7.56
N LEU A 78 -17.27 4.92 7.91
CA LEU A 78 -16.76 3.54 7.95
C LEU A 78 -17.65 2.62 8.79
N ARG A 79 -18.06 3.06 9.98
CA ARG A 79 -18.89 2.24 10.88
C ARG A 79 -20.32 2.02 10.39
N ARG A 80 -20.84 2.90 9.52
CA ARG A 80 -22.24 2.85 9.05
C ARG A 80 -22.37 2.01 7.78
N ASP A 81 -21.56 2.33 6.78
CA ASP A 81 -21.74 1.81 5.42
C ASP A 81 -20.66 0.79 5.01
N GLY A 82 -19.55 0.76 5.76
CA GLY A 82 -18.40 -0.10 5.51
C GLY A 82 -17.69 0.23 4.20
N THR A 83 -16.36 0.16 4.21
CA THR A 83 -15.53 0.48 3.04
C THR A 83 -14.93 -0.80 2.46
N PRO A 84 -15.02 -1.04 1.14
CA PRO A 84 -14.31 -2.16 0.51
C PRO A 84 -12.80 -1.90 0.48
N CYS A 85 -11.99 -2.96 0.40
CA CYS A 85 -10.54 -2.80 0.27
C CYS A 85 -10.18 -2.31 -1.14
N PRO A 86 -9.50 -1.15 -1.30
CA PRO A 86 -9.09 -0.65 -2.61
C PRO A 86 -8.18 -1.61 -3.37
N ARG A 87 -7.22 -2.23 -2.66
CA ARG A 87 -6.28 -3.20 -3.26
C ARG A 87 -6.99 -4.45 -3.77
N CYS A 88 -8.06 -4.91 -3.10
CA CYS A 88 -8.87 -6.01 -3.61
C CYS A 88 -9.60 -5.61 -4.90
N GLN A 89 -10.12 -4.37 -4.97
CA GLN A 89 -10.87 -3.90 -6.14
C GLN A 89 -9.98 -3.82 -7.39
N GLU A 90 -8.74 -3.39 -7.23
CA GLU A 90 -7.73 -3.32 -8.32
C GLU A 90 -7.18 -4.69 -8.73
N ASP A 91 -7.18 -5.68 -7.84
CA ASP A 91 -6.62 -7.01 -8.11
C ASP A 91 -7.66 -7.91 -8.81
N ASP A 92 -7.47 -8.11 -10.10
CA ASP A 92 -8.23 -9.01 -10.98
C ASP A 92 -8.24 -10.48 -10.52
N THR A 93 -7.24 -10.87 -9.73
CA THR A 93 -7.07 -12.25 -9.23
C THR A 93 -7.85 -12.52 -7.95
N ILE A 94 -8.42 -11.49 -7.33
CA ILE A 94 -9.22 -11.62 -6.11
C ILE A 94 -10.65 -12.00 -6.48
N SER A 95 -11.24 -12.94 -5.73
CA SER A 95 -12.63 -13.36 -5.93
C SER A 95 -13.59 -12.19 -5.71
N GLN A 96 -14.72 -12.20 -6.42
CA GLN A 96 -15.74 -11.17 -6.27
C GLN A 96 -16.25 -11.07 -4.81
N GLU A 97 -16.36 -12.20 -4.12
CA GLU A 97 -16.72 -12.25 -2.69
C GLU A 97 -15.76 -11.42 -1.81
N LEU A 98 -14.45 -11.52 -2.05
CA LEU A 98 -13.46 -10.73 -1.31
C LEU A 98 -13.42 -9.26 -1.73
N LYS A 99 -13.77 -8.96 -2.98
CA LYS A 99 -13.93 -7.58 -3.46
C LYS A 99 -15.11 -6.90 -2.79
N ASP A 100 -16.24 -7.61 -2.70
CA ASP A 100 -17.48 -7.11 -2.13
C ASP A 100 -17.45 -7.01 -0.59
N LYS A 101 -16.44 -7.61 0.04
CA LYS A 101 -16.26 -7.55 1.49
C LYS A 101 -16.04 -6.12 1.98
N ARG A 102 -16.95 -5.67 2.83
CA ARG A 102 -16.90 -4.35 3.48
C ARG A 102 -16.27 -4.43 4.86
N TYR A 103 -15.41 -3.47 5.14
CA TYR A 103 -14.76 -3.29 6.44
C TYR A 103 -15.40 -2.12 7.17
N TYR A 104 -15.91 -2.36 8.38
CA TYR A 104 -16.57 -1.36 9.23
C TYR A 104 -15.64 -0.75 10.28
N ASP A 105 -14.41 -1.24 10.34
CA ASP A 105 -13.36 -0.78 11.24
C ASP A 105 -12.09 -0.48 10.43
N ALA A 106 -11.59 0.74 10.59
CA ALA A 106 -10.36 1.20 9.95
C ALA A 106 -9.16 0.33 10.35
N THR A 107 -9.12 -0.21 11.57
CA THR A 107 -8.02 -1.10 11.99
C THR A 107 -8.04 -2.42 11.23
N HIS A 108 -9.23 -3.00 11.01
CA HIS A 108 -9.37 -4.22 10.23
C HIS A 108 -9.05 -3.99 8.75
N LEU A 109 -9.49 -2.88 8.16
CA LEU A 109 -9.14 -2.52 6.78
C LEU A 109 -7.62 -2.35 6.64
N TYR A 110 -7.00 -1.58 7.53
CA TYR A 110 -5.56 -1.35 7.54
C TYR A 110 -4.75 -2.64 7.67
N ASN A 111 -5.14 -3.53 8.60
CA ASN A 111 -4.47 -4.81 8.77
C ASN A 111 -4.66 -5.72 7.56
N HIS A 112 -5.83 -5.69 6.93
CA HIS A 112 -6.11 -6.47 5.73
C HIS A 112 -5.27 -5.99 4.53
N GLU A 113 -5.18 -4.68 4.29
CA GLU A 113 -4.40 -4.09 3.21
C GLU A 113 -2.91 -4.45 3.27
N ARG A 114 -2.41 -4.70 4.48
CA ARG A 114 -1.02 -5.11 4.76
C ARG A 114 -0.87 -6.62 4.94
N SER A 115 -1.96 -7.37 4.83
CA SER A 115 -1.92 -8.82 4.96
C SER A 115 -1.16 -9.47 3.80
N HIS A 116 -0.78 -10.73 4.00
CA HIS A 116 -0.09 -11.52 2.99
C HIS A 116 -0.85 -11.60 1.66
N LEU A 117 -2.18 -11.47 1.68
CA LEU A 117 -3.03 -11.54 0.48
C LEU A 117 -2.52 -10.61 -0.63
N HIS A 118 -2.09 -9.41 -0.26
CA HIS A 118 -1.70 -8.37 -1.21
C HIS A 118 -0.20 -8.34 -1.53
N LEU A 119 0.54 -9.39 -1.15
CA LEU A 119 1.95 -9.53 -1.55
C LEU A 119 2.04 -9.93 -3.03
N PRO A 120 3.05 -9.42 -3.78
CA PRO A 120 3.24 -9.77 -5.20
C PRO A 120 3.27 -11.27 -5.45
N ILE A 121 3.98 -12.02 -4.60
CA ILE A 121 4.02 -13.48 -4.70
C ILE A 121 2.65 -14.14 -4.52
N GLN A 122 1.80 -13.62 -3.64
CA GLN A 122 0.47 -14.19 -3.44
C GLN A 122 -0.45 -13.88 -4.63
N LYS A 123 -0.32 -12.69 -5.23
CA LYS A 123 -0.97 -12.38 -6.51
C LYS A 123 -0.50 -13.32 -7.61
N TRP A 124 0.81 -13.56 -7.71
CA TRP A 124 1.36 -14.51 -8.68
C TRP A 124 0.82 -15.93 -8.46
N VAL A 125 0.81 -16.42 -7.21
CA VAL A 125 0.26 -17.73 -6.86
C VAL A 125 -1.21 -17.84 -7.28
N ARG A 126 -2.04 -16.84 -7.00
CA ARG A 126 -3.45 -16.84 -7.41
C ARG A 126 -3.61 -16.93 -8.93
N ARG A 127 -2.82 -16.15 -9.70
CA ARG A 127 -2.83 -16.21 -11.17
C ARG A 127 -2.54 -17.62 -11.68
N ILE A 128 -1.50 -18.25 -11.15
CA ILE A 128 -1.11 -19.60 -11.58
C ILE A 128 -2.18 -20.63 -11.19
N THR A 129 -2.73 -20.55 -9.98
CA THR A 129 -3.81 -21.44 -9.55
C THR A 129 -5.05 -21.28 -10.42
N GLN A 130 -5.47 -20.05 -10.71
CA GLN A 130 -6.63 -19.77 -11.57
C GLN A 130 -6.40 -20.26 -13.00
N ALA A 131 -5.21 -20.04 -13.56
CA ALA A 131 -4.86 -20.52 -14.89
C ALA A 131 -4.85 -22.06 -14.94
N PHE A 132 -4.39 -22.72 -13.88
CA PHE A 132 -4.41 -24.17 -13.77
C PHE A 132 -5.83 -24.73 -13.58
N GLU A 133 -6.65 -24.14 -12.72
CA GLU A 133 -8.05 -24.54 -12.52
C GLU A 133 -8.91 -24.31 -13.78
N ALA A 134 -8.57 -23.31 -14.58
CA ALA A 134 -9.17 -23.07 -15.89
C ALA A 134 -8.60 -23.97 -16.99
N SER A 135 -7.53 -24.71 -16.71
CA SER A 135 -6.95 -25.69 -17.63
C SER A 135 -7.47 -27.09 -17.29
N ASP A 136 -7.68 -27.92 -18.31
CA ASP A 136 -7.94 -29.34 -18.11
C ASP A 136 -6.62 -30.15 -17.90
N GLU A 137 -5.53 -29.49 -17.48
CA GLU A 137 -4.24 -30.14 -17.25
C GLU A 137 -4.23 -30.86 -15.88
N GLU A 138 -3.62 -32.05 -15.82
CA GLU A 138 -3.49 -32.81 -14.56
C GLU A 138 -2.35 -32.30 -13.66
N GLN A 139 -1.44 -31.50 -14.23
CA GLN A 139 -0.25 -31.01 -13.53
C GLN A 139 0.02 -29.55 -13.87
N ILE A 140 0.54 -28.82 -12.88
CA ILE A 140 0.85 -27.40 -13.01
C ILE A 140 2.22 -27.27 -13.67
N ALA A 141 2.25 -26.79 -14.90
CA ALA A 141 3.51 -26.47 -15.59
C ALA A 141 4.16 -25.20 -15.00
N CYS A 142 5.50 -25.21 -14.89
CA CYS A 142 6.24 -23.99 -14.57
C CYS A 142 6.20 -23.03 -15.79
N PRO A 143 5.64 -21.82 -15.66
CA PRO A 143 5.46 -20.90 -16.79
C PRO A 143 6.81 -20.52 -17.41
N TYR A 144 7.82 -20.25 -16.58
CA TYR A 144 9.14 -19.86 -17.03
C TYR A 144 9.90 -21.01 -17.71
N CYS A 145 9.69 -22.25 -17.28
CA CYS A 145 10.27 -23.41 -17.98
C CYS A 145 9.59 -23.62 -19.33
N LYS A 146 8.25 -23.45 -19.39
CA LYS A 146 7.45 -23.59 -20.60
C LYS A 146 7.88 -22.59 -21.67
N GLU A 147 8.11 -21.33 -21.30
CA GLU A 147 8.64 -20.30 -22.22
C GLU A 147 10.01 -20.65 -22.80
N LEU A 148 10.84 -21.37 -22.05
CA LEU A 148 12.13 -21.87 -22.52
C LEU A 148 12.05 -23.21 -23.27
N GLY A 149 10.84 -23.68 -23.60
CA GLY A 149 10.62 -24.97 -24.24
C GLY A 149 10.90 -26.19 -23.36
N LYS A 150 10.99 -26.01 -22.03
CA LYS A 150 11.25 -27.10 -21.06
C LYS A 150 9.93 -27.55 -20.42
N THR A 151 9.72 -28.86 -20.36
CA THR A 151 8.55 -29.48 -19.72
C THR A 151 8.84 -29.81 -18.25
N LYS A 152 8.63 -28.85 -17.36
CA LYS A 152 8.68 -29.06 -15.90
C LYS A 152 7.29 -28.81 -15.32
N ALA A 153 6.68 -29.87 -14.78
CA ALA A 153 5.32 -29.86 -14.24
C ALA A 153 5.29 -30.43 -12.81
N PHE A 154 4.27 -30.05 -12.04
CA PHE A 154 4.15 -30.30 -10.62
C PHE A 154 2.70 -30.62 -10.22
N PHE A 155 2.51 -31.56 -9.29
CA PHE A 155 1.17 -31.87 -8.76
C PHE A 155 0.63 -30.84 -7.78
N HIS A 156 1.49 -30.01 -7.20
CA HIS A 156 1.12 -29.04 -6.17
C HIS A 156 1.81 -27.70 -6.40
N VAL A 157 1.07 -26.61 -6.21
CA VAL A 157 1.60 -25.23 -6.29
C VAL A 157 2.79 -25.03 -5.36
N LYS A 158 2.78 -25.64 -4.17
CA LYS A 158 3.92 -25.58 -3.23
C LYS A 158 5.22 -26.13 -3.83
N ALA A 159 5.14 -27.21 -4.61
CA ALA A 159 6.30 -27.80 -5.27
C ALA A 159 6.81 -26.90 -6.40
N LEU A 160 5.89 -26.28 -7.17
CA LEU A 160 6.23 -25.28 -8.17
C LEU A 160 6.95 -24.07 -7.54
N ILE A 161 6.44 -23.54 -6.42
CA ILE A 161 7.08 -22.43 -5.71
C ILE A 161 8.48 -22.81 -5.25
N GLN A 162 8.67 -24.02 -4.73
CA GLN A 162 9.98 -24.51 -4.30
C GLN A 162 10.95 -24.62 -5.49
N HIS A 163 10.47 -25.11 -6.62
CA HIS A 163 11.23 -25.14 -7.88
C HIS A 163 11.69 -23.75 -8.29
N ILE A 164 10.78 -22.77 -8.30
CA ILE A 164 11.08 -21.40 -8.70
C ILE A 164 12.04 -20.72 -7.71
N ARG A 165 11.89 -20.92 -6.41
CA ARG A 165 12.70 -20.20 -5.42
C ARG A 165 14.09 -20.77 -5.21
N TYR A 166 14.23 -22.09 -5.22
CA TYR A 166 15.44 -22.75 -4.72
C TYR A 166 16.18 -23.56 -5.78
N THR A 167 15.55 -23.87 -6.91
CA THR A 167 16.21 -24.65 -7.96
C THR A 167 16.87 -23.72 -8.96
N LYS A 168 18.18 -23.88 -9.18
CA LYS A 168 18.88 -23.23 -10.27
C LYS A 168 18.55 -23.95 -11.58
N VAL A 169 17.75 -23.32 -12.43
CA VAL A 169 17.34 -23.86 -13.74
C VAL A 169 18.21 -23.30 -14.87
N GLY A 170 18.73 -22.09 -14.69
CA GLY A 170 19.58 -21.36 -15.63
C GLY A 170 19.25 -19.86 -15.66
N ASP A 171 20.19 -19.05 -16.15
CA ASP A 171 20.09 -17.58 -16.06
C ASP A 171 18.89 -17.01 -16.83
N ALA A 172 18.52 -17.64 -17.94
CA ALA A 172 17.33 -17.27 -18.71
C ALA A 172 16.02 -17.46 -17.91
N HIS A 173 15.93 -18.54 -17.13
CA HIS A 173 14.77 -18.81 -16.29
C HIS A 173 14.68 -17.79 -15.14
N ASP A 174 15.82 -17.41 -14.57
CA ASP A 174 15.86 -16.40 -13.51
C ASP A 174 15.66 -14.97 -14.04
N ALA A 175 15.97 -14.72 -15.32
CA ALA A 175 15.63 -13.47 -16.00
C ALA A 175 14.12 -13.33 -16.18
N LEU A 176 13.42 -14.40 -16.59
CA LEU A 176 11.96 -14.41 -16.70
C LEU A 176 11.28 -14.16 -15.35
N LYS A 177 11.75 -14.82 -14.27
CA LYS A 177 11.25 -14.53 -12.91
C LYS A 177 11.38 -13.06 -12.55
N ARG A 178 12.55 -12.46 -12.79
CA ARG A 178 12.82 -11.05 -12.47
C ARG A 178 11.97 -10.09 -13.29
N ALA A 179 11.62 -10.46 -14.51
CA ALA A 179 10.74 -9.65 -15.37
C ALA A 179 9.28 -9.66 -14.88
N ASP A 180 8.84 -10.72 -14.21
CA ASP A 180 7.46 -10.87 -13.70
C ASP A 180 7.23 -10.23 -12.32
N GLY A 181 8.30 -9.75 -11.66
CA GLY A 181 8.28 -9.01 -10.39
C GLY A 181 8.40 -9.87 -9.13
#